data_AF-A0A3L5TU92-F1
#
_entry.id   AF-A0A3L5TU92-F1
#
_cell.length_a   1.000
_cell.length_b   1.000
_cell.length_c   1.000
_cell.angle_alpha   90.00
_cell.angle_beta   90.00
_cell.angle_gamma   90.00
#
_symmetry.space_group_name_H-M   'P 1'
#
loop_
_entity.id
_entity.type
_entity.pdbx_description
1 polymer ?
#
loop_
_entity_poly.entity_id
_entity_poly.type
_entity_poly.pdbx_seq_one_letter_code
_entity_poly.pdbx_strand_id
1 'polypeptide(L)'
;MIQHISYNEYLPGVIGPDAMTYYDLDLSPWGHDDPYDPDFNPSIRNAFAAAAFRFGHSQVMPEQAYLFHDYVSFEHYPLEKEFMNTHMIQKQEGKKVPALMRWLSYDKAMDTDRFFVKEIRDLLFLKNGKSSDLPAINIQRGRDHGLPSYNAFREHCGLSTVSQWNPNADEGAITENKVHGGLVGPTFACLIGEQFEALKKGDRFWYETPNSAIGFTD
;
A
#
# COMPACT_ATOMS: atom_id res chain seq x y z
N MET A 1 4.37 13.17 -12.38
CA MET A 1 4.20 11.74 -12.76
C MET A 1 3.82 10.85 -11.59
N ILE A 2 4.63 10.71 -10.53
CA ILE A 2 4.30 9.81 -9.39
C ILE A 2 2.99 10.23 -8.71
N GLN A 3 2.82 11.53 -8.41
CA GLN A 3 1.58 12.04 -7.81
C GLN A 3 0.35 11.69 -8.68
N HIS A 4 0.41 11.93 -10.00
CA HIS A 4 -0.64 11.53 -10.93
C HIS A 4 -0.96 10.03 -10.86
N ILE A 5 0.03 9.14 -11.00
CA ILE A 5 -0.21 7.68 -10.94
C ILE A 5 -0.80 7.28 -9.58
N SER A 6 -0.26 7.84 -8.49
CA SER A 6 -0.71 7.53 -7.14
C SER A 6 -2.19 7.88 -6.93
N TYR A 7 -2.65 9.05 -7.35
CA TYR A 7 -4.02 9.52 -7.09
C TYR A 7 -5.01 9.14 -8.19
N ASN A 8 -4.56 8.98 -9.43
CA ASN A 8 -5.42 8.63 -10.56
C ASN A 8 -5.63 7.12 -10.72
N GLU A 9 -4.60 6.32 -10.48
CA GLU A 9 -4.59 4.90 -10.83
C GLU A 9 -4.55 4.00 -9.60
N TYR A 10 -3.64 4.27 -8.67
CA TYR A 10 -3.43 3.42 -7.51
C TYR A 10 -4.51 3.61 -6.43
N LEU A 11 -4.66 4.84 -5.92
CA LEU A 11 -5.49 5.13 -4.76
C LEU A 11 -6.98 4.77 -4.96
N PRO A 12 -7.63 5.03 -6.12
CA PRO A 12 -9.01 4.62 -6.35
C PRO A 12 -9.20 3.11 -6.24
N GLY A 13 -8.23 2.32 -6.71
CA GLY A 13 -8.24 0.86 -6.54
C GLY A 13 -8.03 0.42 -5.10
N VAL A 14 -7.31 1.19 -4.28
CA VAL A 14 -7.08 0.85 -2.86
C VAL A 14 -8.28 1.19 -2.00
N ILE A 15 -8.72 2.45 -1.98
CA ILE A 15 -9.72 2.95 -1.02
C ILE A 15 -11.14 3.05 -1.60
N GLY A 16 -11.32 2.78 -2.89
CA GLY A 16 -12.62 2.83 -3.56
C GLY A 16 -13.13 4.25 -3.86
N PRO A 17 -14.12 4.40 -4.76
CA PRO A 17 -14.62 5.69 -5.21
C PRO A 17 -15.26 6.52 -4.08
N ASP A 18 -15.94 5.88 -3.13
CA ASP A 18 -16.65 6.60 -2.06
C ASP A 18 -15.67 7.37 -1.17
N ALA A 19 -14.51 6.76 -0.84
CA ALA A 19 -13.47 7.42 -0.08
C ALA A 19 -12.72 8.47 -0.91
N MET A 20 -12.47 8.20 -2.20
CA MET A 20 -11.87 9.18 -3.12
C MET A 20 -12.67 10.50 -3.13
N THR A 21 -14.00 10.39 -3.27
CA THR A 21 -14.89 11.56 -3.25
C THR A 21 -14.97 12.20 -1.87
N TYR A 22 -15.08 11.41 -0.80
CA TYR A 22 -15.20 11.95 0.56
C TYR A 22 -13.99 12.81 0.97
N TYR A 23 -12.78 12.37 0.62
CA TYR A 23 -11.52 13.04 0.96
C TYR A 23 -11.03 14.03 -0.12
N ASP A 24 -11.83 14.28 -1.17
CA ASP A 24 -11.50 15.21 -2.26
C ASP A 24 -10.17 14.86 -2.96
N LEU A 25 -9.99 13.57 -3.23
CA LEU A 25 -8.76 12.99 -3.77
C LEU A 25 -8.81 12.83 -5.29
N ASP A 26 -10.00 12.91 -5.88
CA ASP A 26 -10.18 12.91 -7.31
C ASP A 26 -9.39 14.07 -7.96
N LEU A 27 -8.84 13.80 -9.13
CA LEU A 27 -8.04 14.76 -9.89
C LEU A 27 -8.93 15.54 -10.84
N SER A 28 -8.51 16.74 -11.21
CA SER A 28 -9.27 17.53 -12.18
C SER A 28 -9.24 16.82 -13.54
N PRO A 29 -10.39 16.58 -14.18
CA PRO A 29 -10.41 16.00 -15.53
C PRO A 29 -9.70 16.88 -16.58
N TRP A 30 -9.60 18.19 -16.31
CA TRP A 30 -9.01 19.17 -17.22
C TRP A 30 -8.30 20.29 -16.47
N GLY A 31 -7.07 20.60 -16.88
CA GLY A 31 -6.35 21.79 -16.44
C GLY A 31 -5.68 21.65 -15.07
N HIS A 32 -5.58 22.78 -14.38
CA HIS A 32 -4.87 22.94 -13.12
C HIS A 32 -5.85 23.20 -11.98
N ASP A 33 -5.51 22.73 -10.79
CA ASP A 33 -6.22 23.01 -9.55
C ASP A 33 -5.21 23.35 -8.45
N ASP A 34 -5.61 24.16 -7.48
CA ASP A 34 -4.77 24.54 -6.34
C ASP A 34 -5.40 24.05 -5.04
N PRO A 35 -5.23 22.75 -4.71
CA PRO A 35 -5.77 22.19 -3.47
C PRO A 35 -4.95 22.60 -2.24
N TYR A 36 -3.89 23.41 -2.41
CA TYR A 36 -2.97 23.73 -1.33
C TYR A 36 -3.63 24.56 -0.24
N ASP A 37 -3.56 24.07 0.98
CA ASP A 37 -3.98 24.74 2.19
C ASP A 37 -2.83 24.69 3.22
N PRO A 38 -2.25 25.85 3.60
CA PRO A 38 -1.13 25.90 4.55
C PRO A 38 -1.49 25.40 5.96
N ASP A 39 -2.77 25.28 6.30
CA ASP A 39 -3.23 24.79 7.60
C ASP A 39 -3.32 23.25 7.64
N PHE A 40 -3.23 22.56 6.50
CA PHE A 40 -3.10 21.10 6.48
C PHE A 40 -1.70 20.68 6.91
N ASN A 41 -1.63 19.68 7.81
CA ASN A 41 -0.35 19.10 8.23
C ASN A 41 0.03 17.91 7.33
N PRO A 42 1.02 18.04 6.43
CA PRO A 42 1.40 16.98 5.50
C PRO A 42 2.24 15.87 6.15
N SER A 43 2.49 15.93 7.46
CA SER A 43 3.27 14.92 8.16
C SER A 43 2.60 13.55 8.07
N ILE A 44 3.43 12.50 7.93
CA ILE A 44 2.93 11.12 7.94
C ILE A 44 2.43 10.77 9.34
N ARG A 45 1.16 10.40 9.43
CA ARG A 45 0.52 9.94 10.66
C ARG A 45 1.15 8.61 11.10
N ASN A 46 1.37 8.47 12.39
CA ASN A 46 1.94 7.26 12.99
C ASN A 46 1.13 6.00 12.60
N ALA A 47 -0.20 6.07 12.68
CA ALA A 47 -1.10 4.97 12.31
C ALA A 47 -0.98 4.56 10.83
N PHE A 48 -0.75 5.51 9.92
CA PHE A 48 -0.55 5.24 8.51
C PHE A 48 0.74 4.44 8.27
N ALA A 49 1.87 4.91 8.80
CA ALA A 49 3.18 4.29 8.59
C ALA A 49 3.38 2.97 9.37
N ALA A 50 2.85 2.88 10.58
CA ALA A 50 3.05 1.73 11.45
C ALA A 50 2.01 0.62 11.24
N ALA A 51 0.85 0.92 10.65
CA ALA A 51 -0.23 -0.04 10.46
C ALA A 51 -0.92 0.04 9.09
N ALA A 52 -1.66 1.11 8.78
CA ALA A 52 -2.63 1.09 7.68
C ALA A 52 -2.00 0.82 6.31
N PHE A 53 -0.89 1.49 5.98
CA PHE A 53 -0.22 1.32 4.69
C PHE A 53 0.63 0.04 4.59
N ARG A 54 0.54 -0.85 5.58
CA ARG A 54 1.15 -2.19 5.57
C ARG A 54 0.20 -3.28 5.07
N PHE A 55 -1.03 -2.93 4.66
CA PHE A 55 -1.97 -3.88 4.06
C PHE A 55 -1.36 -4.63 2.87
N GLY A 56 -0.50 -3.95 2.09
CA GLY A 56 0.17 -4.54 0.93
C GLY A 56 1.09 -5.72 1.26
N HIS A 57 1.44 -5.94 2.53
CA HIS A 57 2.19 -7.14 2.92
C HIS A 57 1.41 -8.43 2.69
N SER A 58 0.06 -8.44 2.76
CA SER A 58 -0.70 -9.66 2.43
C SER A 58 -0.77 -9.92 0.93
N GLN A 59 -0.55 -8.87 0.12
CA GLN A 59 -0.57 -8.93 -1.35
C GLN A 59 0.73 -9.49 -1.96
N VAL A 60 1.74 -9.73 -1.13
CA VAL A 60 3.05 -10.25 -1.55
C VAL A 60 2.91 -11.69 -2.07
N MET A 61 3.40 -11.93 -3.28
CA MET A 61 3.46 -13.25 -3.89
C MET A 61 4.56 -14.12 -3.25
N PRO A 62 4.40 -15.46 -3.20
CA PRO A 62 5.38 -16.36 -2.60
C PRO A 62 6.68 -16.51 -3.43
N GLU A 63 6.66 -16.06 -4.68
CA GLU A 63 7.77 -16.18 -5.62
C GLU A 63 7.99 -14.85 -6.35
N GLN A 64 9.23 -14.62 -6.78
CA GLN A 64 9.57 -13.65 -7.81
C GLN A 64 9.78 -14.39 -9.13
N ALA A 65 9.10 -13.96 -10.19
CA ALA A 65 9.27 -14.57 -11.50
C ALA A 65 9.72 -13.60 -12.60
N TYR A 66 10.24 -14.18 -13.67
CA TYR A 66 10.69 -13.47 -14.87
C TYR A 66 9.94 -14.02 -16.08
N LEU A 67 9.07 -13.22 -16.70
CA LEU A 67 8.33 -13.58 -17.91
C LEU A 67 9.14 -13.24 -19.16
N PHE A 68 9.46 -14.24 -19.97
CA PHE A 68 10.24 -14.05 -21.20
C PHE A 68 9.40 -13.47 -22.35
N HIS A 69 10.07 -13.18 -23.48
CA HIS A 69 9.46 -12.42 -24.59
C HIS A 69 8.42 -13.19 -25.40
N ASP A 70 8.35 -14.49 -25.21
CA ASP A 70 7.27 -15.32 -25.77
C ASP A 70 5.95 -15.20 -24.99
N TYR A 71 5.94 -14.51 -23.84
CA TYR A 71 4.78 -14.42 -22.93
C TYR A 71 4.23 -15.78 -22.47
N VAL A 72 5.07 -16.81 -22.51
CA VAL A 72 4.73 -18.19 -22.15
C VAL A 72 5.75 -18.78 -21.19
N SER A 73 7.03 -18.50 -21.41
CA SER A 73 8.11 -19.06 -20.60
C SER A 73 8.35 -18.19 -19.36
N PHE A 74 8.41 -18.84 -18.21
CA PHE A 74 8.72 -18.22 -16.92
C PHE A 74 9.98 -18.83 -16.29
N GLU A 75 10.61 -18.03 -15.44
CA GLU A 75 11.63 -18.48 -14.51
C GLU A 75 11.26 -17.99 -13.11
N HIS A 76 11.07 -18.91 -12.16
CA HIS A 76 10.56 -18.64 -10.81
C HIS A 76 11.65 -18.81 -9.75
N TYR A 77 11.61 -17.94 -8.76
CA TYR A 77 12.48 -17.96 -7.59
C TYR A 77 11.66 -17.80 -6.32
N PRO A 78 11.83 -18.67 -5.31
CA PRO A 78 11.21 -18.48 -4.00
C PRO A 78 11.58 -17.13 -3.42
N LEU A 79 10.59 -16.35 -2.96
CA LEU A 79 10.78 -14.96 -2.56
C LEU A 79 11.80 -14.83 -1.42
N GLU A 80 11.88 -15.80 -0.50
CA GLU A 80 12.81 -15.76 0.63
C GLU A 80 14.29 -15.77 0.20
N LYS A 81 14.59 -16.19 -1.04
CA LYS A 81 15.93 -16.15 -1.63
C LYS A 81 16.26 -14.81 -2.30
N GLU A 82 15.26 -14.00 -2.57
CA GLU A 82 15.41 -12.75 -3.32
C GLU A 82 15.56 -11.52 -2.42
N PHE A 83 15.26 -11.63 -1.12
CA PHE A 83 15.49 -10.54 -0.17
C PHE A 83 16.96 -10.13 -0.12
N MET A 84 17.24 -8.85 -0.42
CA MET A 84 18.58 -8.27 -0.52
C MET A 84 19.49 -8.97 -1.55
N ASN A 85 18.92 -9.70 -2.51
CA ASN A 85 19.66 -10.36 -3.57
C ASN A 85 19.89 -9.39 -4.74
N THR A 86 21.11 -8.88 -4.88
CA THR A 86 21.49 -7.94 -5.95
C THR A 86 21.91 -8.64 -7.25
N HIS A 87 21.79 -9.97 -7.34
CA HIS A 87 22.33 -10.78 -8.44
C HIS A 87 21.81 -10.38 -9.83
N MET A 88 20.53 -10.02 -9.94
CA MET A 88 19.92 -9.55 -11.20
C MET A 88 20.67 -8.34 -11.79
N ILE A 89 21.12 -7.41 -10.94
CA ILE A 89 21.86 -6.23 -11.40
C ILE A 89 23.34 -6.55 -11.52
N GLN A 90 23.95 -7.11 -10.46
CA GLN A 90 25.40 -7.25 -10.35
C GLN A 90 25.99 -8.32 -11.26
N LYS A 91 25.26 -9.41 -11.52
CA LYS A 91 25.77 -10.54 -12.33
C LYS A 91 25.09 -10.68 -13.67
N GLN A 92 23.84 -10.24 -13.79
CA GLN A 92 23.08 -10.34 -15.05
C GLN A 92 22.99 -8.99 -15.79
N GLU A 93 23.69 -7.96 -15.30
CA GLU A 93 23.75 -6.61 -15.90
C GLU A 93 22.36 -6.00 -16.15
N GLY A 94 21.36 -6.35 -15.34
CA GLY A 94 19.99 -5.87 -15.51
C GLY A 94 19.23 -6.45 -16.72
N LYS A 95 19.80 -7.42 -17.45
CA LYS A 95 19.19 -8.02 -18.67
C LYS A 95 17.81 -8.65 -18.41
N LYS A 96 17.52 -9.02 -17.16
CA LYS A 96 16.22 -9.59 -16.75
C LYS A 96 15.21 -8.56 -16.24
N VAL A 97 15.56 -7.29 -16.10
CA VAL A 97 14.60 -6.24 -15.68
C VAL A 97 13.36 -6.19 -16.59
N PRO A 98 13.46 -6.27 -17.93
CA PRO A 98 12.27 -6.31 -18.78
C PRO A 98 11.39 -7.54 -18.52
N ALA A 99 11.99 -8.69 -18.18
CA ALA A 99 11.25 -9.90 -17.86
C ALA A 99 10.54 -9.82 -16.50
N LEU A 100 11.18 -9.20 -15.51
CA LEU A 100 10.57 -8.89 -14.22
C LEU A 100 9.38 -7.95 -14.38
N MET A 101 9.55 -6.85 -15.12
CA MET A 101 8.47 -5.89 -15.38
C MET A 101 7.29 -6.53 -16.10
N ARG A 102 7.55 -7.41 -17.10
CA ARG A 102 6.47 -8.15 -17.76
C ARG A 102 5.71 -9.06 -16.81
N TRP A 103 6.41 -9.77 -15.91
CA TRP A 103 5.73 -10.60 -14.91
C TRP A 103 4.88 -9.75 -13.97
N LEU A 104 5.41 -8.64 -13.45
CA LEU A 104 4.66 -7.71 -12.58
C LEU A 104 3.42 -7.13 -13.25
N SER A 105 3.39 -7.02 -14.58
CA SER A 105 2.21 -6.59 -15.35
C SER A 105 1.32 -7.74 -15.83
N TYR A 106 1.74 -9.00 -15.69
CA TYR A 106 1.01 -10.18 -16.16
C TYR A 106 0.28 -10.89 -15.01
N ASP A 107 0.98 -11.07 -13.89
CA ASP A 107 0.50 -11.87 -12.78
C ASP A 107 -0.29 -11.03 -11.76
N LYS A 108 -1.11 -11.71 -10.95
CA LYS A 108 -1.96 -11.04 -9.97
C LYS A 108 -1.32 -11.09 -8.59
N ALA A 109 -1.35 -9.96 -7.90
CA ALA A 109 -1.00 -9.91 -6.50
C ALA A 109 -1.91 -10.84 -5.66
N MET A 110 -1.41 -11.25 -4.50
CA MET A 110 -2.21 -11.97 -3.51
C MET A 110 -3.32 -11.06 -2.95
N ASP A 111 -4.30 -11.64 -2.26
CA ASP A 111 -5.44 -10.87 -1.78
C ASP A 111 -5.09 -9.97 -0.56
N THR A 112 -5.91 -8.95 -0.33
CA THR A 112 -5.87 -8.18 0.93
C THR A 112 -6.70 -8.89 1.99
N ASP A 113 -6.05 -9.69 2.83
CA ASP A 113 -6.69 -10.43 3.91
C ASP A 113 -5.70 -10.79 5.03
N ARG A 114 -6.12 -11.66 5.97
CA ARG A 114 -5.28 -12.11 7.09
C ARG A 114 -4.19 -13.12 6.72
N PHE A 115 -4.15 -13.60 5.48
CA PHE A 115 -3.24 -14.65 5.07
C PHE A 115 -1.98 -14.03 4.45
N PHE A 116 -0.85 -14.39 5.04
CA PHE A 116 0.46 -13.98 4.55
C PHE A 116 1.21 -15.20 4.06
N VAL A 117 1.88 -15.05 2.92
CA VAL A 117 2.70 -16.11 2.34
C VAL A 117 3.85 -16.50 3.28
N LYS A 118 4.27 -17.75 3.21
CA LYS A 118 5.26 -18.34 4.11
C LYS A 118 6.59 -17.57 4.07
N GLU A 119 6.93 -17.00 2.93
CA GLU A 119 8.20 -16.36 2.65
C GLU A 119 8.40 -15.10 3.50
N ILE A 120 7.32 -14.39 3.84
CA ILE A 120 7.34 -13.23 4.74
C ILE A 120 6.88 -13.56 6.16
N ARG A 121 6.08 -14.62 6.35
CA ARG A 121 5.60 -15.04 7.68
C ARG A 121 6.61 -15.88 8.45
N ASP A 122 7.28 -16.82 7.79
CA ASP A 122 8.15 -17.79 8.47
C ASP A 122 9.62 -17.64 8.05
N LEU A 123 9.89 -17.07 6.87
CA LEU A 123 11.21 -17.10 6.23
C LEU A 123 11.79 -15.70 5.96
N LEU A 124 11.22 -14.63 6.52
CA LEU A 124 11.67 -13.27 6.26
C LEU A 124 13.16 -13.14 6.65
N PHE A 125 13.98 -12.72 5.69
CA PHE A 125 15.44 -12.62 5.81
C PHE A 125 16.12 -13.87 6.40
N LEU A 126 15.63 -15.08 6.05
CA LEU A 126 16.21 -16.34 6.51
C LEU A 126 17.71 -16.40 6.21
N LYS A 127 18.53 -16.43 7.26
CA LYS A 127 19.98 -16.55 7.18
C LYS A 127 20.50 -17.41 8.33
N ASN A 128 21.30 -18.42 7.99
CA ASN A 128 21.91 -19.33 8.98
C ASN A 128 20.89 -19.96 9.94
N GLY A 129 19.73 -20.37 9.42
CA GLY A 129 18.65 -20.97 10.21
C GLY A 129 17.85 -20.01 11.10
N LYS A 130 18.09 -18.69 10.99
CA LYS A 130 17.33 -17.65 11.70
C LYS A 130 16.50 -16.85 10.71
N SER A 131 15.23 -16.67 10.99
CA SER A 131 14.28 -15.87 10.20
C SER A 131 13.47 -14.96 11.11
N SER A 132 12.65 -14.12 10.50
CA SER A 132 11.64 -13.29 11.16
C SER A 132 10.24 -13.55 10.60
N ASP A 133 9.24 -13.05 11.32
CA ASP A 133 7.84 -13.09 10.93
C ASP A 133 7.34 -11.65 10.73
N LEU A 134 7.06 -11.28 9.46
CA LEU A 134 6.67 -9.91 9.10
C LEU A 134 5.31 -9.51 9.70
N PRO A 135 4.24 -10.32 9.62
CA PRO A 135 3.01 -10.08 10.37
C PRO A 135 3.21 -9.87 11.87
N ALA A 136 4.00 -10.73 12.54
CA ALA A 136 4.30 -10.58 13.96
C ALA A 136 5.07 -9.30 14.25
N ILE A 137 6.02 -8.92 13.39
CA ILE A 137 6.73 -7.63 13.45
C ILE A 137 5.74 -6.47 13.31
N ASN A 138 4.73 -6.54 12.43
CA ASN A 138 3.73 -5.49 12.29
C ASN A 138 2.92 -5.31 13.58
N ILE A 139 2.46 -6.41 14.19
CA ILE A 139 1.75 -6.38 15.48
C ILE A 139 2.64 -5.78 16.57
N GLN A 140 3.89 -6.25 16.67
CA GLN A 140 4.81 -5.77 17.69
C GLN A 140 5.19 -4.30 17.47
N ARG A 141 5.31 -3.86 16.21
CA ARG A 141 5.59 -2.46 15.86
C ARG A 141 4.42 -1.55 16.18
N GLY A 142 3.18 -2.02 15.99
CA GLY A 142 1.99 -1.28 16.42
C GLY A 142 2.00 -1.01 17.94
N ARG A 143 2.40 -2.00 18.74
CA ARG A 143 2.54 -1.84 20.21
C ARG A 143 3.68 -0.90 20.58
N ASP A 144 4.84 -1.06 19.95
CA ASP A 144 6.02 -0.20 20.13
C ASP A 144 5.71 1.27 19.83
N HIS A 145 4.92 1.52 18.79
CA HIS A 145 4.48 2.85 18.39
C HIS A 145 3.29 3.39 19.21
N GLY A 146 2.80 2.64 20.20
CA GLY A 146 1.67 3.04 21.04
C GLY A 146 0.38 3.26 20.26
N LEU A 147 0.13 2.49 19.19
CA LEU A 147 -1.08 2.64 18.39
C LEU A 147 -2.32 2.30 19.24
N PRO A 148 -3.41 3.09 19.12
CA PRO A 148 -4.69 2.77 19.71
C PRO A 148 -5.25 1.41 19.28
N SER A 149 -6.29 0.95 19.98
CA SER A 149 -6.97 -0.29 19.64
C SER A 149 -7.74 -0.16 18.31
N TYR A 150 -8.06 -1.30 17.72
CA TYR A 150 -8.90 -1.38 16.52
C TYR A 150 -10.23 -0.62 16.70
N ASN A 151 -10.92 -0.80 17.82
CA ASN A 151 -12.17 -0.08 18.10
C ASN A 151 -11.98 1.43 18.24
N ALA A 152 -10.84 1.89 18.77
CA ALA A 152 -10.54 3.33 18.83
C ALA A 152 -10.38 3.93 17.42
N PHE A 153 -9.75 3.20 16.49
CA PHE A 153 -9.68 3.62 15.09
C PHE A 153 -11.05 3.57 14.40
N ARG A 154 -11.88 2.57 14.71
CA ARG A 154 -13.26 2.53 14.21
C ARG A 154 -14.05 3.74 14.66
N GLU A 155 -14.01 4.08 15.96
CA GLU A 155 -14.67 5.27 16.50
C GLU A 155 -14.15 6.56 15.86
N HIS A 156 -12.82 6.69 15.71
CA HIS A 156 -12.19 7.82 15.02
C HIS A 156 -12.73 7.98 13.59
N CYS A 157 -12.90 6.88 12.87
CA CYS A 157 -13.46 6.85 11.52
C CYS A 157 -15.00 6.89 11.47
N GLY A 158 -15.68 7.14 12.60
CA GLY A 158 -17.15 7.19 12.67
C GLY A 158 -17.85 5.84 12.47
N LEU A 159 -17.13 4.72 12.61
CA LEU A 159 -17.63 3.37 12.44
C LEU A 159 -18.08 2.77 13.79
N SER A 160 -19.10 1.93 13.76
CA SER A 160 -19.56 1.18 14.95
C SER A 160 -18.47 0.26 15.47
N THR A 161 -18.21 0.29 16.78
CA THR A 161 -17.26 -0.64 17.42
C THR A 161 -17.74 -2.09 17.39
N VAL A 162 -16.78 -3.00 17.40
CA VAL A 162 -17.03 -4.43 17.55
C VAL A 162 -17.14 -4.76 19.03
N SER A 163 -18.33 -5.19 19.46
CA SER A 163 -18.62 -5.60 20.84
C SER A 163 -18.74 -7.12 21.02
N GLN A 164 -18.92 -7.87 19.92
CA GLN A 164 -18.97 -9.32 19.89
C GLN A 164 -17.95 -9.83 18.90
N TRP A 165 -17.11 -10.77 19.34
CA TRP A 165 -16.03 -11.31 18.52
C TRP A 165 -16.54 -12.28 17.46
N ASN A 166 -16.20 -12.02 16.20
CA ASN A 166 -16.30 -12.94 15.07
C ASN A 166 -14.89 -13.31 14.55
N PRO A 167 -14.46 -14.58 14.66
CA PRO A 167 -13.14 -15.03 14.18
C PRO A 167 -12.90 -14.82 12.69
N ASN A 168 -13.96 -14.63 11.90
CA ASN A 168 -13.85 -14.49 10.46
C ASN A 168 -13.86 -13.04 9.99
N ALA A 169 -14.09 -12.07 10.89
CA ALA A 169 -14.23 -10.66 10.52
C ALA A 169 -13.49 -9.68 11.45
N ASP A 170 -13.21 -10.06 12.70
CA ASP A 170 -12.85 -9.12 13.77
C ASP A 170 -11.42 -9.28 14.32
N GLU A 171 -10.48 -9.77 13.51
CA GLU A 171 -9.07 -9.91 13.91
C GLU A 171 -8.26 -8.61 13.72
N GLY A 172 -8.84 -7.61 13.07
CA GLY A 172 -8.32 -6.26 12.93
C GLY A 172 -8.79 -5.60 11.63
N ALA A 173 -8.28 -4.41 11.34
CA ALA A 173 -8.71 -3.66 10.15
C ALA A 173 -8.39 -4.37 8.81
N ILE A 174 -7.39 -5.26 8.76
CA ILE A 174 -7.08 -6.05 7.54
C ILE A 174 -8.11 -7.15 7.26
N THR A 175 -8.93 -7.53 8.26
CA THR A 175 -9.96 -8.58 8.11
C THR A 175 -11.34 -8.03 7.83
N GLU A 176 -11.47 -6.71 7.76
CA GLU A 176 -12.72 -6.08 7.36
C GLU A 176 -13.06 -6.40 5.91
N ASN A 177 -14.36 -6.51 5.63
CA ASN A 177 -14.83 -6.59 4.26
C ASN A 177 -14.40 -5.36 3.48
N LYS A 178 -13.89 -5.58 2.26
CA LYS A 178 -13.42 -4.52 1.37
C LYS A 178 -14.57 -3.57 1.05
N VAL A 179 -14.26 -2.28 0.97
CA VAL A 179 -15.20 -1.26 0.51
C VAL A 179 -15.54 -1.47 -0.97
N HIS A 180 -16.64 -0.87 -1.42
CA HIS A 180 -17.04 -0.94 -2.82
C HIS A 180 -15.90 -0.45 -3.72
N GLY A 181 -15.50 -1.26 -4.70
CA GLY A 181 -14.43 -0.92 -5.66
C GLY A 181 -13.01 -0.83 -5.07
N GLY A 182 -12.82 -1.08 -3.77
CA GLY A 182 -11.53 -0.97 -3.08
C GLY A 182 -10.90 -2.31 -2.70
N LEU A 183 -9.64 -2.25 -2.27
CA LEU A 183 -8.85 -3.40 -1.81
C LEU A 183 -8.79 -3.51 -0.28
N VAL A 184 -9.21 -2.50 0.47
CA VAL A 184 -9.16 -2.47 1.94
C VAL A 184 -10.55 -2.28 2.55
N GLY A 185 -10.71 -2.61 3.83
CA GLY A 185 -11.92 -2.32 4.59
C GLY A 185 -12.06 -0.85 5.02
N PRO A 186 -13.24 -0.46 5.53
CA PRO A 186 -13.56 0.94 5.84
C PRO A 186 -12.61 1.63 6.81
N THR A 187 -12.07 0.93 7.81
CA THR A 187 -11.11 1.54 8.76
C THR A 187 -9.81 1.90 8.06
N PHE A 188 -9.27 1.00 7.23
CA PHE A 188 -8.07 1.31 6.46
C PHE A 188 -8.34 2.31 5.34
N ALA A 189 -9.49 2.27 4.67
CA ALA A 189 -9.88 3.28 3.68
C ALA A 189 -9.89 4.68 4.29
N CYS A 190 -10.45 4.83 5.49
CA CYS A 190 -10.43 6.07 6.28
C CYS A 190 -9.00 6.54 6.60
N LEU A 191 -8.19 5.70 7.25
CA LEU A 191 -6.83 6.08 7.66
C LEU A 191 -5.89 6.39 6.49
N ILE A 192 -6.07 5.68 5.36
CA ILE A 192 -5.32 5.92 4.13
C ILE A 192 -5.82 7.22 3.48
N GLY A 193 -7.13 7.39 3.33
CA GLY A 193 -7.75 8.58 2.76
C GLY A 193 -7.35 9.86 3.48
N GLU A 194 -7.44 9.90 4.81
CA GLU A 194 -6.98 11.03 5.63
C GLU A 194 -5.51 11.38 5.39
N GLN A 195 -4.66 10.37 5.18
CA GLN A 195 -3.24 10.59 4.92
C GLN A 195 -3.00 11.17 3.54
N PHE A 196 -3.65 10.62 2.50
CA PHE A 196 -3.50 11.12 1.14
C PHE A 196 -4.13 12.50 0.97
N GLU A 197 -5.21 12.83 1.68
CA GLU A 197 -5.76 14.18 1.71
C GLU A 197 -4.74 15.18 2.25
N ALA A 198 -4.11 14.84 3.38
CA ALA A 198 -3.07 15.67 3.97
C ALA A 198 -1.84 15.83 3.08
N LEU A 199 -1.48 14.79 2.32
CA LEU A 199 -0.37 14.84 1.36
C LEU A 199 -0.70 15.64 0.10
N LYS A 200 -1.96 15.66 -0.35
CA LYS A 200 -2.42 16.47 -1.49
C LYS A 200 -2.52 17.94 -1.09
N LYS A 201 -3.32 18.23 -0.05
CA LYS A 201 -3.64 19.60 0.37
C LYS A 201 -2.50 20.29 1.11
N GLY A 202 -1.65 19.55 1.80
CA GLY A 202 -0.47 20.11 2.48
C GLY A 202 0.77 20.30 1.58
N ASP A 203 0.71 19.91 0.31
CA ASP A 203 1.85 20.02 -0.63
C ASP A 203 1.74 21.27 -1.51
N ARG A 204 2.54 22.29 -1.17
CA ARG A 204 2.65 23.51 -1.98
C ARG A 204 3.14 23.26 -3.42
N PHE A 205 3.76 22.11 -3.68
CA PHE A 205 4.26 21.72 -4.98
C PHE A 205 3.41 20.61 -5.63
N TRP A 206 2.13 20.51 -5.24
CA TRP A 206 1.18 19.61 -5.89
C TRP A 206 1.18 19.78 -7.41
N TYR A 207 1.27 18.68 -8.17
CA TYR A 207 1.53 18.77 -9.62
C TYR A 207 0.42 19.44 -10.43
N GLU A 208 -0.82 19.51 -9.93
CA GLU A 208 -1.91 20.22 -10.63
C GLU A 208 -1.86 21.73 -10.41
N THR A 209 -0.96 22.26 -9.58
CA THR A 209 -0.92 23.70 -9.27
C THR A 209 -0.84 24.56 -10.55
N PRO A 210 -1.67 25.63 -10.67
CA PRO A 210 -1.66 26.51 -11.83
C PRO A 210 -0.46 27.46 -11.87
N ASN A 211 0.31 27.53 -10.79
CA ASN A 211 1.43 28.45 -10.67
C ASN A 211 2.65 27.91 -11.41
N SER A 212 2.94 28.48 -12.58
CA SER A 212 4.07 28.09 -13.43
C SER A 212 5.46 28.27 -12.81
N ALA A 213 5.59 28.99 -11.69
CA ALA A 213 6.86 29.13 -10.98
C ALA A 213 7.17 27.94 -10.04
N ILE A 214 6.16 27.13 -9.72
CA ILE A 214 6.27 25.99 -8.79
C ILE A 214 5.70 24.68 -9.37
N GLY A 215 4.83 24.76 -10.37
CA GLY A 215 4.22 23.61 -11.03
C GLY A 215 5.24 22.79 -11.81
N PHE A 216 4.99 21.49 -11.88
CA PHE A 216 5.82 20.52 -12.59
C PHE A 216 5.28 20.19 -14.00
N THR A 217 4.41 21.04 -14.51
CA THR A 217 3.73 20.91 -15.80
C THR A 217 4.21 22.01 -16.74
N ASP A 218 5.00 21.61 -17.73
CA ASP A 218 5.31 22.42 -18.93
C ASP A 218 4.16 22.37 -19.94
#